data_AF-A0A932ZEZ9-F1
#
_entry.id   AF-A0A932ZEZ9-F1
#
_cell.length_a   1.000
_cell.length_b   1.000
_cell.length_c   1.000
_cell.angle_alpha   90.00
_cell.angle_beta   90.00
_cell.angle_gamma   90.00
#
_symmetry.space_group_name_H-M   'P 1'
#
loop_
_entity.id
_entity.type
_entity.pdbx_description
1 polymer ?
#
loop_
_entity_poly.entity_id
_entity_poly.type
_entity_poly.pdbx_seq_one_letter_code
_entity_poly.pdbx_strand_id
1 'polypeptide(L)'
;MLKALRWWWGILLAFSLVGVSVLFLPLPFLNEVLIFSIYTIGCSFLLGRVGFISFGQPAYLAVGAYGTAFYLFYFGTNPYVGILLGVLSGLVVSGIVGPLFVRLRSDYFALVNLALAVIVYYLMQKVLADITKGDNGLWFLTNIASTPVLDISRPGQFFIFALLVALAVWAFYKYLDDSIYGACCLATKINEDKLRFLGYSNYSVRLLAFVIANTTTALAGAMYAVYLGFVSPEVTSPARAADPVVVTILGGTGTLYGPLVGALAYTGMKDVISKLIGNWELFIGFLLVFIMLAGEKGIWGTLQPALERLFWRKGSATGTTERREVRA
;
A
#
# COMPACT_ATOMS: atom_id res chain seq x y z
N MET A 1 -11.61 -0.85 -26.58
CA MET A 1 -10.79 0.37 -26.42
C MET A 1 -11.39 1.44 -25.52
N LEU A 2 -12.65 1.86 -25.69
CA LEU A 2 -13.26 2.96 -24.91
C LEU A 2 -13.35 2.73 -23.39
N LYS A 3 -13.59 1.50 -22.91
CA LYS A 3 -13.62 1.19 -21.45
C LYS A 3 -12.25 1.27 -20.79
N ALA A 4 -11.19 0.86 -21.48
CA ALA A 4 -9.82 0.97 -20.98
C ALA A 4 -9.46 2.46 -20.83
N LEU A 5 -9.64 3.26 -21.88
CA LEU A 5 -9.32 4.69 -21.87
C LEU A 5 -10.06 5.47 -20.76
N ARG A 6 -11.35 5.18 -20.55
CA ARG A 6 -12.17 5.83 -19.51
C ARG A 6 -11.70 5.54 -18.07
N TRP A 7 -11.00 4.43 -17.85
CA TRP A 7 -10.49 4.04 -16.53
C TRP A 7 -9.04 4.46 -16.26
N TRP A 8 -8.22 4.62 -17.30
CA TRP A 8 -6.91 5.29 -17.15
C TRP A 8 -7.11 6.76 -16.76
N TRP A 9 -8.18 7.39 -17.25
CA TRP A 9 -8.64 8.70 -16.77
C TRP A 9 -8.95 8.72 -15.28
N GLY A 10 -9.50 7.65 -14.69
CA GLY A 10 -9.79 7.58 -13.26
C GLY A 10 -8.52 7.65 -12.39
N ILE A 11 -7.47 6.92 -12.77
CA ILE A 11 -6.17 6.96 -12.09
C ILE A 11 -5.53 8.33 -12.26
N LEU A 12 -5.49 8.84 -13.50
CA LEU A 12 -4.92 10.16 -13.78
C LEU A 12 -5.68 11.28 -13.05
N LEU A 13 -7.01 11.20 -12.94
CA LEU A 13 -7.83 12.14 -12.17
C LEU A 13 -7.56 12.03 -10.67
N ALA A 14 -7.48 10.82 -10.11
CA ALA A 14 -7.19 10.63 -8.69
C ALA A 14 -5.82 11.20 -8.31
N PHE A 15 -4.78 10.90 -9.10
CA PHE A 15 -3.44 11.42 -8.86
C PHE A 15 -3.31 12.91 -9.21
N SER A 16 -4.05 13.41 -10.20
CA SER A 16 -4.15 14.85 -10.46
C SER A 16 -4.82 15.59 -9.30
N LEU A 17 -5.87 15.02 -8.70
CA LEU A 17 -6.49 15.58 -7.49
C LEU A 17 -5.52 15.61 -6.31
N VAL A 18 -4.72 14.55 -6.12
CA VAL A 18 -3.65 14.53 -5.11
C VAL A 18 -2.54 15.55 -5.43
N GLY A 19 -2.24 15.78 -6.71
CA GLY A 19 -1.31 16.84 -7.12
C GLY A 19 -1.85 18.24 -6.83
N VAL A 20 -3.14 18.47 -7.09
CA VAL A 20 -3.81 19.75 -6.84
C VAL A 20 -4.00 20.01 -5.34
N SER A 21 -4.14 18.96 -4.53
CA SER A 21 -4.32 19.11 -3.08
C SER A 21 -3.09 19.67 -2.36
N VAL A 22 -1.92 19.71 -3.01
CA VAL A 22 -0.72 20.45 -2.52
C VAL A 22 -1.00 21.93 -2.26
N LEU A 23 -1.97 22.52 -2.97
CA LEU A 23 -2.37 23.91 -2.76
C LEU A 23 -3.12 24.13 -1.44
N PHE A 24 -3.72 23.07 -0.87
CA PHE A 24 -4.59 23.15 0.29
C PHE A 24 -4.03 22.43 1.52
N LEU A 25 -3.16 21.43 1.33
CA LEU A 25 -2.63 20.56 2.37
C LEU A 25 -1.09 20.67 2.48
N PRO A 26 -0.53 20.51 3.68
CA PRO A 26 0.91 20.56 3.88
C PRO A 26 1.61 19.38 3.18
N LEU A 27 2.72 19.66 2.50
CA LEU A 27 3.52 18.65 1.77
C LEU A 27 3.90 17.42 2.62
N PRO A 28 4.30 17.55 3.90
CA PRO A 28 4.65 16.39 4.72
C PRO A 28 3.51 15.39 4.87
N PHE A 29 2.28 15.90 5.03
CA PHE A 29 1.08 15.07 5.16
C PHE A 29 0.81 14.29 3.87
N LEU A 30 0.92 14.96 2.71
CA LEU A 30 0.70 14.31 1.42
C LEU A 30 1.76 13.24 1.12
N ASN A 31 3.02 13.48 1.48
CA ASN A 31 4.07 12.47 1.37
C ASN A 31 3.80 11.26 2.25
N GLU A 32 3.38 11.47 3.51
CA GLU A 32 3.01 10.37 4.42
C GLU A 32 1.85 9.56 3.84
N VAL A 33 0.80 10.22 3.34
CA VAL A 33 -0.34 9.57 2.67
C VAL A 33 0.12 8.75 1.47
N LEU A 34 0.94 9.31 0.57
CA LEU A 34 1.40 8.60 -0.62
C LEU A 34 2.21 7.36 -0.24
N ILE A 35 3.18 7.49 0.66
CA ILE A 35 4.00 6.36 1.12
C ILE A 35 3.12 5.29 1.79
N PHE A 36 2.20 5.71 2.67
CA PHE A 36 1.30 4.79 3.37
C PHE A 36 0.29 4.11 2.44
N SER A 37 -0.10 4.79 1.36
CA SER A 37 -0.96 4.22 0.33
C SER A 37 -0.25 3.16 -0.53
N ILE A 38 1.03 3.38 -0.87
CA ILE A 38 1.88 2.36 -1.52
C ILE A 38 2.14 1.18 -0.55
N TYR A 39 2.30 1.46 0.74
CA TYR A 39 2.44 0.42 1.74
C TYR A 39 1.18 -0.47 1.84
N THR A 40 0.00 0.14 1.83
CA THR A 40 -1.27 -0.56 2.03
C THR A 40 -1.81 -1.23 0.76
N ILE A 41 -1.41 -0.81 -0.44
CA ILE A 41 -1.86 -1.47 -1.68
C ILE A 41 -1.38 -2.93 -1.78
N GLY A 42 -0.17 -3.25 -1.28
CA GLY A 42 0.33 -4.61 -1.19
C GLY A 42 -0.54 -5.47 -0.25
N CYS A 43 -0.86 -4.94 0.94
CA CYS A 43 -1.77 -5.59 1.89
C CYS A 43 -3.18 -5.80 1.29
N SER A 44 -3.71 -4.77 0.62
CA SER A 44 -5.02 -4.80 -0.04
C SER A 44 -5.09 -5.82 -1.17
N PHE A 45 -4.00 -5.99 -1.93
CA PHE A 45 -3.93 -7.02 -2.96
C PHE A 45 -4.01 -8.43 -2.36
N LEU A 46 -3.25 -8.71 -1.30
CA LEU A 46 -3.30 -10.02 -0.61
C LEU A 46 -4.67 -10.31 -0.01
N LEU A 47 -5.24 -9.35 0.71
CA LEU A 47 -6.52 -9.52 1.39
C LEU A 47 -7.69 -9.55 0.39
N GLY A 48 -7.65 -8.66 -0.59
CA GLY A 48 -8.68 -8.45 -1.59
C GLY A 48 -8.76 -9.58 -2.61
N ARG A 49 -7.61 -9.94 -3.21
CA ARG A 49 -7.56 -10.92 -4.32
C ARG A 49 -7.26 -12.32 -3.85
N VAL A 50 -6.31 -12.52 -2.95
CA VAL A 50 -5.88 -13.87 -2.52
C VAL A 50 -6.65 -14.38 -1.30
N GLY A 51 -7.16 -13.47 -0.47
CA GLY A 51 -7.88 -13.78 0.77
C GLY A 51 -6.97 -13.95 1.98
N PHE A 52 -5.71 -13.52 1.89
CA PHE A 52 -4.75 -13.60 2.98
C PHE A 52 -4.67 -12.29 3.76
N ILE A 53 -4.86 -12.36 5.07
CA ILE A 53 -4.60 -11.26 5.99
C ILE A 53 -3.12 -11.32 6.36
N SER A 54 -2.38 -10.24 6.08
CA SER A 54 -0.95 -10.15 6.44
C SER A 54 -0.72 -9.08 7.49
N PHE A 55 -0.48 -9.51 8.73
CA PHE A 55 0.03 -8.67 9.82
C PHE A 55 1.55 -8.50 9.78
N GLY A 56 2.22 -9.10 8.79
CA GLY A 56 3.69 -9.06 8.64
C GLY A 56 4.19 -7.91 7.79
N GLN A 57 3.30 -7.06 7.28
CA GLN A 57 3.68 -5.93 6.41
C GLN A 57 4.70 -4.97 7.04
N PRO A 58 4.68 -4.68 8.36
CA PRO A 58 5.74 -3.87 8.96
C PRO A 58 7.12 -4.52 8.83
N ALA A 59 7.20 -5.85 8.86
CA ALA A 59 8.46 -6.60 8.65
C ALA A 59 9.06 -6.31 7.28
N TYR A 60 8.23 -6.38 6.23
CA TYR A 60 8.67 -6.14 4.86
C TYR A 60 8.97 -4.65 4.61
N LEU A 61 8.21 -3.75 5.24
CA LEU A 61 8.47 -2.31 5.25
C LEU A 61 9.86 -2.04 5.85
N ALA A 62 10.15 -2.65 7.01
CA ALA A 62 11.42 -2.53 7.70
C ALA A 62 12.58 -3.08 6.86
N VAL A 63 12.42 -4.23 6.21
CA VAL A 63 13.44 -4.80 5.32
C VAL A 63 13.81 -3.85 4.18
N GLY A 64 12.83 -3.18 3.58
CA GLY A 64 13.08 -2.16 2.55
C GLY A 64 13.72 -0.89 3.09
N ALA A 65 13.27 -0.44 4.28
CA ALA A 65 13.81 0.72 4.96
C ALA A 65 15.27 0.51 5.38
N TYR A 66 15.58 -0.60 6.05
CA TYR A 66 16.94 -0.96 6.46
C TYR A 66 17.85 -1.29 5.28
N GLY A 67 17.34 -1.93 4.22
CA GLY A 67 18.12 -2.15 3.00
C GLY A 67 18.59 -0.84 2.37
N THR A 68 17.73 0.16 2.36
CA THR A 68 18.06 1.52 1.91
C THR A 68 19.02 2.23 2.88
N ALA A 69 18.74 2.14 4.18
CA ALA A 69 19.53 2.78 5.23
C ALA A 69 20.96 2.25 5.28
N PHE A 70 21.17 0.94 5.14
CA PHE A 70 22.52 0.36 5.14
C PHE A 70 23.38 0.89 3.99
N TYR A 71 22.81 1.07 2.80
CA TYR A 71 23.52 1.68 1.69
C TYR A 71 23.88 3.14 1.97
N LEU A 72 22.90 3.95 2.38
CA LEU A 72 23.08 5.40 2.58
C LEU A 72 23.92 5.76 3.81
N PHE A 73 23.94 4.88 4.81
CA PHE A 73 24.71 5.10 6.03
C PHE A 73 26.18 4.67 5.86
N TYR A 74 26.44 3.52 5.22
CA TYR A 74 27.78 2.93 5.18
C TYR A 74 28.56 3.12 3.87
N PHE A 75 27.87 3.12 2.73
CA PHE A 75 28.55 2.91 1.44
C PHE A 75 28.42 4.08 0.47
N GLY A 76 27.24 4.69 0.37
CA GLY A 76 26.94 5.59 -0.73
C GLY A 76 26.01 6.74 -0.36
N THR A 77 25.85 7.65 -1.32
CA THR A 77 25.13 8.92 -1.13
C THR A 77 23.93 9.05 -2.07
N ASN A 78 23.76 8.12 -3.01
CA ASN A 78 22.72 8.20 -4.04
C ASN A 78 21.38 7.57 -3.56
N PRO A 79 20.31 8.36 -3.34
CA PRO A 79 19.04 7.85 -2.83
C PRO A 79 18.37 6.84 -3.76
N TYR A 80 18.54 6.95 -5.08
CA TYR A 80 17.93 5.99 -6.02
C TYR A 80 18.51 4.59 -5.90
N VAL A 81 19.83 4.50 -5.72
CA VAL A 81 20.51 3.22 -5.51
C VAL A 81 20.09 2.63 -4.17
N GLY A 82 19.96 3.46 -3.13
CA GLY A 82 19.40 3.06 -1.86
C GLY A 82 17.99 2.47 -2.00
N ILE A 83 17.08 3.16 -2.69
CA ILE A 83 15.72 2.68 -2.93
C ILE A 83 15.72 1.35 -3.68
N LEU A 84 16.54 1.23 -4.74
CA LEU A 84 16.65 -0.01 -5.51
C LEU A 84 17.11 -1.18 -4.62
N LEU A 85 18.11 -0.96 -3.77
CA LEU A 85 18.60 -1.97 -2.84
C LEU A 85 17.56 -2.34 -1.78
N GLY A 86 16.75 -1.39 -1.30
CA GLY A 86 15.61 -1.66 -0.43
C GLY A 86 14.51 -2.48 -1.09
N VAL A 87 14.22 -2.22 -2.38
CA VAL A 87 13.27 -3.04 -3.14
C VAL A 87 13.82 -4.46 -3.34
N LEU A 88 15.11 -4.60 -3.68
CA LEU A 88 15.76 -5.88 -3.87
C LEU A 88 15.83 -6.69 -2.56
N SER A 89 16.10 -6.05 -1.42
CA SER A 89 16.07 -6.74 -0.12
C SER A 89 14.68 -7.29 0.19
N GLY A 90 13.62 -6.51 -0.09
CA GLY A 90 12.23 -6.96 0.03
C GLY A 90 11.89 -8.13 -0.90
N LEU A 91 12.34 -8.08 -2.16
CA LEU A 91 12.16 -9.15 -3.14
C LEU A 91 12.85 -10.44 -2.67
N VAL A 92 14.08 -10.35 -2.20
CA VAL A 92 14.86 -11.49 -1.70
C VAL A 92 14.20 -12.09 -0.46
N VAL A 93 13.88 -11.27 0.54
CA VAL A 93 13.28 -11.77 1.79
C VAL A 93 11.89 -12.37 1.53
N SER A 94 11.06 -11.71 0.74
CA SER A 94 9.73 -12.27 0.38
C SER A 94 9.83 -13.54 -0.46
N GLY A 95 10.85 -13.65 -1.33
CA GLY A 95 11.13 -14.86 -2.11
C GLY A 95 11.65 -16.03 -1.25
N ILE A 96 12.39 -15.75 -0.18
CA ILE A 96 12.89 -16.78 0.76
C ILE A 96 11.78 -17.23 1.71
N VAL A 97 11.01 -16.30 2.27
CA VAL A 97 9.99 -16.58 3.30
C VAL A 97 8.67 -17.04 2.68
N GLY A 98 8.32 -16.54 1.49
CA GLY A 98 7.07 -16.85 0.79
C GLY A 98 6.79 -18.33 0.59
N PRO A 99 7.76 -19.16 0.16
CA PRO A 99 7.59 -20.61 -0.01
C PRO A 99 7.11 -21.33 1.24
N LEU A 100 7.52 -20.86 2.41
CA LEU A 100 7.09 -21.40 3.70
C LEU A 100 5.68 -20.89 4.06
N PHE A 101 5.46 -19.59 3.89
CA PHE A 101 4.26 -18.93 4.41
C PHE A 101 3.01 -19.30 3.61
N VAL A 102 3.13 -19.37 2.29
CA VAL A 102 2.02 -19.58 1.37
C VAL A 102 1.37 -20.97 1.47
N ARG A 103 2.05 -21.92 2.11
CA ARG A 103 1.54 -23.28 2.36
C ARG A 103 0.55 -23.34 3.52
N LEU A 104 0.53 -22.31 4.36
CA LEU A 104 -0.35 -22.25 5.53
C LEU A 104 -1.77 -21.85 5.12
N ARG A 105 -2.75 -22.33 5.89
CA ARG A 105 -4.14 -21.84 5.81
C ARG A 105 -4.18 -20.36 6.21
N SER A 106 -5.16 -19.60 5.71
CA SER A 106 -5.27 -18.15 5.90
C SER A 106 -5.07 -17.68 7.35
N ASP A 107 -5.69 -18.34 8.33
CA ASP A 107 -5.59 -17.93 9.74
C ASP A 107 -4.18 -18.12 10.30
N TYR A 108 -3.56 -19.28 10.03
CA TYR A 108 -2.18 -19.56 10.43
C TYR A 108 -1.19 -18.66 9.69
N PHE A 109 -1.46 -18.34 8.42
CA PHE A 109 -0.66 -17.39 7.65
C PHE A 109 -0.61 -16.02 8.33
N ALA A 110 -1.73 -15.53 8.85
CA ALA A 110 -1.79 -14.25 9.56
C ALA A 110 -0.93 -14.27 10.84
N LEU A 111 -1.03 -15.34 11.65
CA LEU A 111 -0.26 -15.51 12.89
C LEU A 111 1.25 -15.61 12.64
N VAL A 112 1.67 -16.40 11.65
CA VAL A 112 3.09 -16.56 11.31
C VAL A 112 3.67 -15.26 10.76
N ASN A 113 2.91 -14.50 9.96
CA ASN A 113 3.34 -13.18 9.50
C ASN A 113 3.47 -12.16 10.65
N LEU A 114 2.56 -12.18 11.64
CA LEU A 114 2.71 -11.35 12.84
C LEU A 114 3.99 -11.73 13.60
N ALA A 115 4.25 -13.02 13.78
CA ALA A 115 5.48 -13.50 14.41
C ALA A 115 6.73 -13.03 13.64
N LEU A 116 6.69 -13.00 12.30
CA LEU A 116 7.78 -12.45 11.50
C LEU A 116 8.05 -10.97 11.81
N ALA A 117 7.01 -10.14 11.97
CA ALA A 117 7.18 -8.74 12.36
C ALA A 117 7.87 -8.60 13.73
N VAL A 118 7.45 -9.41 14.71
CA VAL A 118 8.09 -9.45 16.03
C VAL A 118 9.55 -9.91 15.96
N ILE A 119 9.84 -10.94 15.16
CA ILE A 119 11.20 -11.44 14.95
C ILE A 119 12.07 -10.36 14.32
N VAL A 120 11.62 -9.70 13.26
CA VAL A 120 12.37 -8.63 12.59
C VAL A 120 12.58 -7.45 13.53
N TYR A 121 11.57 -7.08 14.32
CA TYR A 121 11.69 -6.04 15.34
C TYR A 121 12.83 -6.33 16.32
N TYR A 122 12.83 -7.49 16.99
CA TYR A 122 13.88 -7.85 17.95
C TYR A 122 15.24 -8.13 17.30
N LEU A 123 15.24 -8.62 16.05
CA LEU A 123 16.46 -8.80 15.28
C LEU A 123 17.15 -7.44 15.07
N MET A 124 16.40 -6.43 14.62
CA MET A 124 16.94 -5.09 14.38
C MET A 124 17.26 -4.34 15.68
N GLN A 125 16.47 -4.55 16.74
CA GLN A 125 16.66 -3.86 18.01
C GLN A 125 17.84 -4.40 18.83
N LYS A 126 17.97 -5.74 18.94
CA LYS A 126 18.93 -6.38 19.86
C LYS A 126 20.03 -7.15 19.15
N VAL A 127 19.68 -8.06 18.24
CA VAL A 127 20.65 -9.00 17.67
C VAL A 127 21.62 -8.29 16.73
N LEU A 128 21.11 -7.38 15.90
CA LEU A 128 21.89 -6.60 14.95
C LEU A 128 22.26 -5.20 15.48
N ALA A 129 22.11 -4.96 16.78
CA ALA A 129 22.30 -3.64 17.39
C ALA A 129 23.65 -2.98 17.05
N ASP A 130 24.71 -3.77 16.88
CA ASP A 130 26.04 -3.26 16.49
C ASP A 130 26.02 -2.57 15.12
N ILE A 131 25.22 -3.09 14.18
CA ILE A 131 25.09 -2.63 12.80
C ILE A 131 23.92 -1.67 12.64
N THR A 132 22.75 -1.95 13.22
CA THR A 132 21.54 -1.10 13.09
C THR A 132 21.54 0.08 14.06
N LYS A 133 22.47 0.09 15.02
CA LYS A 133 22.47 0.98 16.19
C LYS A 133 21.25 0.84 17.10
N GLY A 134 20.51 -0.27 16.98
CA GLY A 134 19.38 -0.61 17.85
C GLY A 134 18.34 0.50 17.92
N ASP A 135 17.93 0.88 19.13
CA ASP A 135 16.95 1.94 19.37
C ASP A 135 17.41 3.33 18.93
N ASN A 136 18.73 3.58 18.83
CA ASN A 136 19.25 4.85 18.32
C ASN A 136 18.99 5.02 16.82
N GLY A 137 18.83 3.90 16.10
CA GLY A 137 18.60 3.83 14.66
C GLY A 137 19.72 4.41 13.79
N LEU A 138 19.52 4.34 12.47
CA LEU A 138 20.47 4.81 11.47
C LEU A 138 20.06 6.19 10.95
N TRP A 139 20.86 7.21 11.23
CA TRP A 139 20.68 8.59 10.76
C TRP A 139 21.59 8.84 9.56
N PHE A 140 21.01 9.02 8.37
CA PHE A 140 21.77 9.15 7.11
C PHE A 140 21.28 10.33 6.24
N LEU A 141 20.41 11.19 6.76
CA LEU A 141 19.89 12.36 6.04
C LEU A 141 21.00 13.25 5.46
N THR A 142 22.09 13.45 6.21
CA THR A 142 23.25 14.26 5.77
C THR A 142 24.07 13.62 4.66
N ASN A 143 23.95 12.30 4.46
CA ASN A 143 24.70 11.57 3.44
C ASN A 143 24.00 11.59 2.09
N ILE A 144 22.73 12.03 2.02
CA ILE A 144 21.95 12.04 0.79
C ILE A 144 22.42 13.20 -0.09
N ALA A 145 23.10 12.87 -1.18
CA ALA A 145 23.56 13.84 -2.16
C ALA A 145 22.43 14.27 -3.09
N SER A 146 22.49 15.53 -3.56
CA SER A 146 21.58 16.01 -4.59
C SER A 146 21.72 15.23 -5.88
N THR A 147 20.58 14.86 -6.46
CA THR A 147 20.52 14.02 -7.66
C THR A 147 20.24 14.82 -8.93
N PRO A 148 20.76 14.40 -10.12
CA PRO A 148 20.74 15.23 -11.33
C PRO A 148 19.38 15.40 -12.02
N VAL A 149 18.44 14.45 -11.82
CA VAL A 149 17.13 14.43 -12.51
C VAL A 149 16.04 15.03 -11.62
N LEU A 150 15.85 14.45 -10.43
CA LEU A 150 14.98 14.95 -9.37
C LEU A 150 15.80 14.89 -8.08
N ASP A 151 16.08 16.03 -7.46
CA ASP A 151 16.75 16.14 -6.16
C ASP A 151 15.79 15.74 -5.03
N ILE A 152 15.79 14.44 -4.71
CA ILE A 152 14.90 13.82 -3.72
C ILE A 152 15.19 14.33 -2.30
N SER A 153 16.34 14.97 -2.06
CA SER A 153 16.65 15.64 -0.80
C SER A 153 15.74 16.84 -0.53
N ARG A 154 15.10 17.41 -1.56
CA ARG A 154 14.16 18.53 -1.42
C ARG A 154 12.72 18.03 -1.26
N PRO A 155 11.97 18.47 -0.23
CA PRO A 155 10.61 17.98 0.04
C PRO A 155 9.64 18.08 -1.13
N GLY A 156 9.70 19.17 -1.92
CA GLY A 156 8.83 19.37 -3.08
C GLY A 156 9.14 18.42 -4.24
N GLN A 157 10.42 18.11 -4.48
CA GLN A 157 10.83 17.18 -5.54
C GLN A 157 10.64 15.73 -5.11
N PHE A 158 10.82 15.43 -3.82
CA PHE A 158 10.41 14.16 -3.22
C PHE A 158 8.93 13.88 -3.49
N PHE A 159 8.04 14.87 -3.30
CA PHE A 159 6.61 14.69 -3.55
C PHE A 159 6.32 14.30 -5.00
N ILE A 160 6.93 14.97 -5.98
CA ILE A 160 6.77 14.64 -7.39
C ILE A 160 7.26 13.21 -7.67
N PHE A 161 8.42 12.85 -7.12
CA PHE A 161 8.94 11.49 -7.23
C PHE A 161 7.98 10.46 -6.61
N ALA A 162 7.48 10.70 -5.41
CA ALA A 162 6.55 9.82 -4.72
C ALA A 162 5.23 9.67 -5.47
N LEU A 163 4.72 10.75 -6.08
CA LEU A 163 3.53 10.73 -6.91
C LEU A 163 3.74 9.90 -8.18
N LEU A 164 4.90 10.04 -8.85
CA LEU A 164 5.24 9.24 -10.02
C LEU A 164 5.37 7.74 -9.68
N VAL A 165 6.03 7.42 -8.57
CA VAL A 165 6.16 6.04 -8.09
C VAL A 165 4.79 5.47 -7.72
N ALA A 166 3.96 6.22 -7.00
CA ALA A 166 2.59 5.81 -6.70
C ALA A 166 1.81 5.56 -8.01
N LEU A 167 1.83 6.49 -8.96
CA LEU A 167 1.15 6.30 -10.25
C LEU A 167 1.61 5.03 -10.97
N ALA A 168 2.91 4.75 -10.99
CA ALA A 168 3.48 3.53 -11.56
C ALA A 168 2.99 2.27 -10.83
N VAL A 169 2.97 2.27 -9.50
CA VAL A 169 2.47 1.17 -8.67
C VAL A 169 0.98 0.91 -8.95
N TRP A 170 0.14 1.95 -9.03
CA TRP A 170 -1.27 1.80 -9.35
C TRP A 170 -1.50 1.29 -10.77
N ALA A 171 -0.73 1.77 -11.74
CA ALA A 171 -0.76 1.27 -13.11
C ALA A 171 -0.38 -0.22 -13.17
N PHE A 172 0.64 -0.63 -12.40
CA PHE A 172 1.08 -2.01 -12.30
C PHE A 172 0.02 -2.93 -11.66
N TYR A 173 -0.56 -2.54 -10.52
CA TYR A 173 -1.62 -3.34 -9.88
C TYR A 173 -2.88 -3.44 -10.73
N LYS A 174 -3.22 -2.38 -11.46
CA LYS A 174 -4.31 -2.43 -12.44
C LYS A 174 -4.02 -3.43 -13.56
N TYR A 175 -2.81 -3.39 -14.12
CA TYR A 175 -2.40 -4.35 -15.13
C TYR A 175 -2.47 -5.79 -14.62
N LEU A 176 -2.05 -6.04 -13.37
CA LEU A 176 -2.20 -7.35 -12.74
C LEU A 176 -3.67 -7.75 -12.57
N ASP A 177 -4.50 -6.83 -12.12
CA ASP A 177 -5.93 -7.05 -11.87
C ASP A 177 -6.72 -7.38 -13.16
N ASP A 178 -6.36 -6.75 -14.27
CA ASP A 178 -6.96 -6.97 -15.59
C ASP A 178 -6.41 -8.24 -16.30
N SER A 179 -5.30 -8.80 -15.79
CA SER A 179 -4.66 -9.98 -16.36
C SER A 179 -5.29 -11.31 -15.88
N ILE A 180 -4.97 -12.40 -16.58
CA ILE A 180 -5.34 -13.77 -16.17
C ILE A 180 -4.84 -14.06 -14.75
N TYR A 181 -3.67 -13.52 -14.39
CA TYR A 181 -3.11 -13.70 -13.05
C TYR A 181 -4.02 -13.13 -11.95
N GLY A 182 -4.56 -11.92 -12.13
CA GLY A 182 -5.53 -11.33 -11.20
C GLY A 182 -6.80 -12.16 -11.05
N ALA A 183 -7.27 -12.78 -12.14
CA ALA A 183 -8.39 -13.72 -12.11
C ALA A 183 -8.05 -15.02 -11.37
N CYS A 184 -6.85 -15.58 -11.57
CA CYS A 184 -6.36 -16.73 -10.82
C CYS A 184 -6.24 -16.44 -9.32
N CYS A 185 -5.74 -15.27 -8.93
CA CYS A 185 -5.69 -14.84 -7.53
C CYS A 185 -7.10 -14.84 -6.92
N LEU A 186 -8.06 -14.19 -7.59
CA LEU A 186 -9.46 -14.14 -7.13
C LEU A 186 -10.10 -15.54 -7.05
N ALA A 187 -9.85 -16.40 -8.04
CA ALA A 187 -10.31 -17.78 -8.03
C ALA A 187 -9.76 -18.55 -6.82
N THR A 188 -8.49 -18.32 -6.45
CA THR A 188 -7.86 -18.92 -5.28
C THR A 188 -8.58 -18.54 -3.98
N LYS A 189 -9.08 -17.30 -3.88
CA LYS A 189 -9.83 -16.81 -2.72
C LYS A 189 -11.23 -17.43 -2.62
N ILE A 190 -11.91 -17.62 -3.75
CA ILE A 190 -13.29 -18.11 -3.79
C ILE A 190 -13.34 -19.64 -3.63
N ASN A 191 -12.53 -20.37 -4.41
CA ASN A 191 -12.50 -21.82 -4.38
C ASN A 191 -11.17 -22.34 -4.92
N GLU A 192 -10.35 -22.86 -4.01
CA GLU A 192 -9.03 -23.42 -4.30
C GLU A 192 -9.06 -24.63 -5.25
N ASP A 193 -10.10 -25.45 -5.17
CA ASP A 193 -10.20 -26.68 -5.97
C ASP A 193 -10.52 -26.35 -7.43
N LYS A 194 -11.38 -25.34 -7.67
CA LYS A 194 -11.71 -24.89 -9.03
C LYS A 194 -10.47 -24.45 -9.81
N LEU A 195 -9.53 -23.76 -9.17
CA LEU A 195 -8.30 -23.33 -9.83
C LEU A 195 -7.39 -24.52 -10.18
N ARG A 196 -7.35 -25.54 -9.33
CA ARG A 196 -6.63 -26.80 -9.60
C ARG A 196 -7.23 -27.58 -10.75
N PHE A 197 -8.56 -27.63 -10.87
CA PHE A 197 -9.23 -28.27 -12.01
C PHE A 197 -8.91 -27.60 -13.36
N LEU A 198 -8.62 -26.30 -13.36
CA LEU A 198 -8.18 -25.56 -14.54
C LEU A 198 -6.68 -25.78 -14.87
N GLY A 199 -5.96 -26.59 -14.09
CA GLY A 199 -4.55 -26.89 -14.30
C GLY A 199 -3.57 -25.88 -13.68
N TYR A 200 -4.05 -24.89 -12.94
CA TYR A 200 -3.19 -23.91 -12.26
C TYR A 200 -2.81 -24.37 -10.84
N SER A 201 -1.58 -24.08 -10.43
CA SER A 201 -1.12 -24.37 -9.07
C SER A 201 -1.46 -23.23 -8.11
N ASN A 202 -2.27 -23.52 -7.08
CA ASN A 202 -2.60 -22.55 -6.03
C ASN A 202 -1.33 -22.00 -5.36
N TYR A 203 -0.34 -22.88 -5.16
CA TYR A 203 0.93 -22.52 -4.53
C TYR A 203 1.68 -21.43 -5.32
N SER A 204 1.87 -21.61 -6.63
CA SER A 204 2.64 -20.65 -7.43
C SER A 204 1.91 -19.32 -7.56
N VAL A 205 0.58 -19.35 -7.72
CA VAL A 205 -0.24 -18.13 -7.80
C VAL A 205 -0.13 -17.31 -6.51
N ARG A 206 -0.28 -17.98 -5.35
CA ARG A 206 -0.15 -17.33 -4.03
C ARG A 206 1.27 -16.85 -3.75
N LEU A 207 2.29 -17.62 -4.14
CA LEU A 207 3.69 -17.27 -3.94
C LEU A 207 4.05 -16.00 -4.70
N LEU A 208 3.68 -15.93 -5.98
CA LEU A 208 3.90 -14.74 -6.77
C LEU A 208 3.15 -13.52 -6.16
N ALA A 209 1.95 -13.73 -5.61
CA ALA A 209 1.14 -12.64 -5.07
C ALA A 209 1.77 -12.09 -3.80
N PHE A 210 2.27 -12.99 -2.96
CA PHE A 210 3.01 -12.69 -1.75
C PHE A 210 4.29 -11.92 -2.04
N VAL A 211 5.09 -12.38 -3.01
CA VAL A 211 6.33 -11.71 -3.40
C VAL A 211 6.05 -10.31 -3.95
N ILE A 212 5.07 -10.17 -4.86
CA ILE A 212 4.69 -8.87 -5.41
C ILE A 212 4.23 -7.91 -4.31
N ALA A 213 3.30 -8.34 -3.46
CA ALA A 213 2.75 -7.50 -2.38
C ALA A 213 3.79 -7.06 -1.37
N ASN A 214 4.70 -7.95 -0.96
CA ASN A 214 5.70 -7.62 0.03
C ASN A 214 6.87 -6.81 -0.57
N THR A 215 7.14 -6.96 -1.87
CA THR A 215 8.12 -6.13 -2.58
C THR A 215 7.63 -4.69 -2.72
N THR A 216 6.33 -4.48 -2.97
CA THR A 216 5.74 -3.13 -3.02
C THR A 216 5.65 -2.49 -1.63
N THR A 217 5.39 -3.30 -0.59
CA THR A 217 5.57 -2.87 0.80
C THR A 217 7.01 -2.44 1.09
N ALA A 218 8.01 -3.21 0.64
CA ALA A 218 9.42 -2.85 0.82
C ALA A 218 9.81 -1.58 0.05
N LEU A 219 9.24 -1.36 -1.15
CA LEU A 219 9.37 -0.10 -1.89
C LEU A 219 8.86 1.09 -1.05
N ALA A 220 7.69 0.95 -0.41
CA ALA A 220 7.18 1.99 0.49
C ALA A 220 8.13 2.24 1.67
N GLY A 221 8.72 1.17 2.23
CA GLY A 221 9.71 1.26 3.31
C GLY A 221 11.00 1.95 2.90
N ALA A 222 11.48 1.68 1.69
CA ALA A 222 12.62 2.34 1.11
C ALA A 222 12.37 3.84 0.92
N MET A 223 11.20 4.21 0.38
CA MET A 223 10.78 5.61 0.26
C MET A 223 10.61 6.29 1.62
N TYR A 224 10.05 5.59 2.60
CA TYR A 224 9.90 6.07 3.98
C TYR A 224 11.25 6.40 4.62
N ALA A 225 12.25 5.53 4.44
CA ALA A 225 13.61 5.73 4.93
C ALA A 225 14.27 6.96 4.31
N VAL A 226 14.15 7.16 2.98
CA VAL A 226 14.70 8.35 2.30
C VAL A 226 13.97 9.62 2.72
N TYR A 227 12.64 9.56 2.86
CA TYR A 227 11.81 10.70 3.25
C TYR A 227 12.15 11.24 4.65
N LEU A 228 12.29 10.34 5.62
CA LEU A 228 12.63 10.72 6.99
C LEU A 228 14.15 10.91 7.20
N GLY A 229 14.98 10.30 6.36
CA GLY A 229 16.44 10.29 6.51
C GLY A 229 16.94 9.52 7.73
N PHE A 230 16.07 8.68 8.29
CA PHE A 230 16.30 7.92 9.51
C PHE A 230 15.48 6.63 9.52
N VAL A 231 16.03 5.56 10.10
CA VAL A 231 15.30 4.30 10.35
C VAL A 231 15.61 3.77 11.75
N SER A 232 14.55 3.45 12.51
CA SER A 232 14.61 2.76 13.80
C SER A 232 13.78 1.46 13.79
N PRO A 233 13.99 0.54 14.75
CA PRO A 233 13.22 -0.70 14.84
C PRO A 233 11.71 -0.48 14.98
N GLU A 234 11.29 0.67 15.51
CA GLU A 234 9.89 1.06 15.74
C GLU A 234 9.02 1.02 14.47
N VAL A 235 9.62 1.14 13.28
CA VAL A 235 8.90 0.95 12.00
C VAL A 235 8.30 -0.46 11.87
N THR A 236 8.84 -1.42 12.61
CA THR A 236 8.45 -2.84 12.66
C THR A 236 7.65 -3.18 13.92
N SER A 237 7.29 -2.17 14.71
CA SER A 237 6.66 -2.38 16.02
C SER A 237 5.42 -3.28 15.90
N PRO A 238 5.30 -4.32 16.75
CA PRO A 238 4.13 -5.21 16.73
C PRO A 238 2.81 -4.47 16.96
N ALA A 239 2.83 -3.33 17.68
CA ALA A 239 1.66 -2.48 17.88
C ALA A 239 1.10 -1.95 16.54
N ARG A 240 1.97 -1.72 15.56
CA ARG A 240 1.64 -1.17 14.22
C ARG A 240 1.33 -2.25 13.18
N ALA A 241 1.33 -3.52 13.58
CA ALA A 241 1.04 -4.65 12.69
C ALA A 241 -0.39 -4.62 12.15
N ALA A 242 -1.33 -4.04 12.90
CA ALA A 242 -2.72 -3.89 12.51
C ALA A 242 -2.93 -2.75 11.49
N ASP A 243 -2.14 -1.68 11.53
CA ASP A 243 -2.30 -0.48 10.70
C ASP A 243 -2.57 -0.78 9.21
N PRO A 244 -1.76 -1.57 8.50
CA PRO A 244 -1.98 -1.82 7.07
C PRO A 244 -3.29 -2.54 6.77
N VAL A 245 -3.71 -3.43 7.69
CA VAL A 245 -4.97 -4.17 7.59
C VAL A 245 -6.15 -3.23 7.87
N VAL A 246 -6.03 -2.40 8.90
CA VAL A 246 -7.03 -1.37 9.27
C VAL A 246 -7.27 -0.44 8.09
N VAL A 247 -6.21 0.10 7.49
CA VAL A 247 -6.31 1.02 6.35
C VAL A 247 -6.91 0.36 5.12
N THR A 248 -6.56 -0.90 4.88
CA THR A 248 -7.14 -1.68 3.78
C THR A 248 -8.65 -1.86 3.96
N ILE A 249 -9.10 -2.23 5.16
CA ILE A 249 -10.53 -2.44 5.46
C ILE A 249 -11.28 -1.11 5.42
N LEU A 250 -10.72 -0.06 6.03
CA LEU A 250 -11.27 1.30 6.03
C LEU A 250 -11.47 1.82 4.61
N GLY A 251 -10.44 1.67 3.77
CA GLY A 251 -10.46 2.09 2.37
C GLY A 251 -11.45 1.30 1.52
N GLY A 252 -11.57 -0.01 1.75
CA GLY A 252 -12.44 -0.91 1.00
C GLY A 252 -11.65 -2.08 0.41
N THR A 253 -11.88 -3.26 0.95
CA THR A 253 -11.14 -4.50 0.64
C THR A 253 -11.31 -4.91 -0.81
N GLY A 254 -10.21 -5.16 -1.53
CA GLY A 254 -10.25 -5.61 -2.92
C GLY A 254 -10.61 -4.53 -3.95
N THR A 255 -10.57 -3.26 -3.55
CA THR A 255 -10.69 -2.13 -4.47
C THR A 255 -9.32 -1.51 -4.76
N LEU A 256 -9.08 -1.10 -6.00
CA LEU A 256 -7.80 -0.52 -6.42
C LEU A 256 -7.54 0.87 -5.77
N TYR A 257 -8.60 1.65 -5.54
CA TYR A 257 -8.51 2.99 -4.95
C TYR A 257 -8.67 2.99 -3.42
N GLY A 258 -9.14 1.89 -2.83
CA GLY A 258 -9.30 1.73 -1.39
C GLY A 258 -8.05 2.11 -0.59
N PRO A 259 -6.85 1.63 -0.94
CA PRO A 259 -5.61 1.97 -0.24
C PRO A 259 -5.30 3.48 -0.21
N LEU A 260 -5.58 4.21 -1.29
CA LEU A 260 -5.37 5.67 -1.34
C LEU A 260 -6.33 6.40 -0.41
N VAL A 261 -7.62 6.05 -0.49
CA VAL A 261 -8.67 6.68 0.33
C VAL A 261 -8.53 6.30 1.80
N GLY A 262 -8.21 5.03 2.07
CA GLY A 262 -7.92 4.53 3.40
C GLY A 262 -6.72 5.24 4.02
N ALA A 263 -5.61 5.41 3.28
CA ALA A 263 -4.44 6.12 3.77
C ALA A 263 -4.75 7.59 4.06
N LEU A 264 -5.49 8.28 3.18
CA LEU A 264 -5.96 9.65 3.42
C LEU A 264 -6.81 9.74 4.71
N ALA A 265 -7.79 8.86 4.86
CA ALA A 265 -8.68 8.84 6.02
C ALA A 265 -7.93 8.50 7.32
N TYR A 266 -7.07 7.47 7.28
CA TYR A 266 -6.31 7.02 8.43
C TYR A 266 -5.29 8.06 8.89
N THR A 267 -4.46 8.58 7.98
CA THR A 267 -3.44 9.58 8.31
C THR A 267 -4.10 10.90 8.72
N GLY A 268 -5.18 11.32 8.05
CA GLY A 268 -5.95 12.51 8.44
C GLY A 268 -6.56 12.38 9.83
N MET A 269 -7.15 11.24 10.13
CA MET A 269 -7.70 10.96 11.46
C MET A 269 -6.59 10.91 12.52
N LYS A 270 -5.48 10.25 12.24
CA LYS A 270 -4.31 10.22 13.13
C LYS A 270 -3.81 11.62 13.44
N ASP A 271 -3.67 12.50 12.44
CA ASP A 271 -3.18 13.87 12.63
C ASP A 271 -4.16 14.74 13.45
N VAL A 272 -5.47 14.57 13.26
CA VAL A 272 -6.49 15.33 14.02
C VAL A 272 -6.64 14.80 15.45
N ILE A 273 -6.71 13.48 15.62
CA ILE A 273 -7.00 12.86 16.93
C ILE A 273 -5.78 12.88 17.84
N SER A 274 -4.56 12.70 17.30
CA SER A 274 -3.34 12.80 18.11
C SER A 274 -3.16 14.17 18.78
N LYS A 275 -3.78 15.23 18.23
CA LYS A 275 -3.80 16.58 18.85
C LYS A 275 -4.79 16.69 20.01
N LEU A 276 -5.80 15.83 20.06
CA LEU A 276 -6.89 15.88 21.05
C LEU A 276 -6.74 14.83 22.16
N ILE A 277 -6.26 13.64 21.83
CA ILE A 277 -6.21 12.47 22.71
C ILE A 277 -4.83 11.80 22.57
N GLY A 278 -4.13 11.57 23.70
CA GLY A 278 -2.82 10.90 23.69
C GLY A 278 -2.88 9.44 23.19
N ASN A 279 -3.96 8.73 23.49
CA ASN A 279 -4.19 7.32 23.10
C ASN A 279 -5.01 7.20 21.82
N TRP A 280 -4.59 7.87 20.74
CA TRP A 280 -5.28 7.88 19.45
C TRP A 280 -5.50 6.48 18.87
N GLU A 281 -4.58 5.53 19.12
CA GLU A 281 -4.68 4.12 18.68
C GLU A 281 -5.98 3.43 19.16
N LEU A 282 -6.43 3.74 20.38
CA LEU A 282 -7.65 3.15 20.95
C LEU A 282 -8.90 3.62 20.20
N PHE A 283 -8.92 4.89 19.78
CA PHE A 283 -10.00 5.43 18.97
C PHE A 283 -10.07 4.77 17.59
N ILE A 284 -8.90 4.56 16.96
CA ILE A 284 -8.81 3.85 15.68
C ILE A 284 -9.32 2.40 15.82
N GLY A 285 -8.96 1.70 16.90
CA GLY A 285 -9.47 0.37 17.18
C GLY A 285 -10.99 0.33 17.31
N PHE A 286 -11.58 1.30 18.01
CA PHE A 286 -13.03 1.40 18.15
C PHE A 286 -13.71 1.70 16.81
N LEU A 287 -13.16 2.64 16.02
CA LEU A 287 -13.67 2.95 14.69
C LEU A 287 -13.61 1.73 13.77
N LEU A 288 -12.53 0.95 13.81
CA LEU A 288 -12.41 -0.27 13.03
C LEU A 288 -13.53 -1.26 13.40
N VAL A 289 -13.74 -1.53 14.69
CA VAL A 289 -14.82 -2.42 15.16
C VAL A 289 -16.17 -1.92 14.66
N PHE A 290 -16.43 -0.61 14.77
CA PHE A 290 -17.66 -0.02 14.28
C PHE A 290 -17.86 -0.22 12.77
N ILE A 291 -16.83 0.01 11.96
CA ILE A 291 -16.89 -0.16 10.51
C ILE A 291 -17.09 -1.63 10.12
N MET A 292 -16.40 -2.55 10.80
CA MET A 292 -16.58 -3.99 10.57
C MET A 292 -18.01 -4.44 10.91
N LEU A 293 -18.65 -3.86 11.92
CA LEU A 293 -20.05 -4.11 12.26
C LEU A 293 -21.03 -3.41 11.31
N ALA A 294 -20.66 -2.26 10.76
CA ALA A 294 -21.52 -1.44 9.89
C ALA A 294 -21.61 -1.95 8.43
N GLY A 295 -20.67 -2.79 7.97
CA GLY A 295 -20.79 -3.54 6.73
C GLY A 295 -19.53 -3.63 5.87
N GLU A 296 -19.47 -4.66 5.03
CA GLU A 296 -18.27 -5.18 4.35
C GLU A 296 -17.66 -4.29 3.24
N LYS A 297 -18.25 -3.13 2.92
CA LYS A 297 -17.88 -2.37 1.71
C LYS A 297 -16.81 -1.29 1.91
N GLY A 298 -16.47 -0.94 3.16
CA GLY A 298 -15.52 0.15 3.45
C GLY A 298 -15.96 1.52 2.88
N ILE A 299 -15.09 2.54 2.96
CA ILE A 299 -15.40 3.89 2.49
C ILE A 299 -15.58 3.91 0.97
N TRP A 300 -14.62 3.37 0.21
CA TRP A 300 -14.67 3.43 -1.25
C TRP A 300 -15.77 2.55 -1.84
N GLY A 301 -16.00 1.35 -1.30
CA GLY A 301 -17.06 0.46 -1.79
C GLY A 301 -18.47 0.96 -1.48
N THR A 302 -18.62 1.85 -0.49
CA THR A 302 -19.89 2.55 -0.23
C THR A 302 -20.06 3.77 -1.14
N LEU A 303 -18.98 4.52 -1.40
CA LEU A 303 -19.00 5.72 -2.25
C LEU A 303 -19.12 5.40 -3.75
N GLN A 304 -18.50 4.32 -4.22
CA GLN A 304 -18.52 3.93 -5.64
C GLN A 304 -19.94 3.83 -6.24
N PRO A 305 -20.89 3.07 -5.67
CA PRO A 305 -22.24 2.97 -6.22
C PRO A 305 -23.04 4.29 -6.13
N ALA A 306 -22.74 5.17 -5.16
CA ALA A 306 -23.38 6.47 -5.05
C ALA A 306 -22.87 7.44 -6.15
N LEU A 307 -21.56 7.43 -6.42
CA LEU A 307 -20.92 8.18 -7.49
C LEU A 307 -21.41 7.71 -8.87
N GLU A 308 -21.48 6.39 -9.10
CA GLU A 308 -21.99 5.84 -10.37
C GLU A 308 -23.46 6.24 -10.62
N ARG A 309 -24.30 6.28 -9.58
CA ARG A 309 -25.70 6.78 -9.70
C ARG A 309 -25.77 8.27 -10.01
N LEU A 310 -24.86 9.08 -9.47
CA LEU A 310 -24.81 10.52 -9.72
C LEU A 310 -24.35 10.83 -11.16
N PHE A 311 -23.34 10.11 -11.65
CA PHE A 311 -22.82 10.27 -13.01
C PHE A 311 -23.76 9.69 -14.07
N TRP A 312 -24.52 8.62 -13.78
CA TRP A 312 -25.50 8.06 -14.72
C TRP A 312 -26.76 8.93 -14.88
N ARG A 313 -27.14 9.70 -13.85
CA ARG A 313 -28.30 10.61 -13.92
C ARG A 313 -28.08 11.84 -14.83
N LYS A 314 -26.83 12.13 -15.22
CA LYS A 314 -26.48 13.18 -16.19
C LYS A 314 -26.45 12.70 -17.64
N GLY A 315 -26.43 11.38 -17.88
CA GLY A 315 -26.38 10.80 -19.24
C GLY A 315 -27.74 10.55 -19.88
N SER A 316 -28.84 10.61 -19.13
CA SER A 316 -30.20 10.32 -19.64
C SER A 316 -31.05 11.55 -19.95
N ALA A 317 -30.50 12.76 -19.81
CA ALA A 317 -31.26 14.01 -20.02
C ALA A 317 -31.24 14.53 -21.46
N THR A 318 -30.50 13.90 -22.37
CA THR A 318 -30.29 14.42 -23.75
C THR A 318 -30.91 13.57 -24.86
N GLY A 319 -31.72 12.54 -24.53
CA GLY A 319 -32.21 11.57 -25.54
C GLY A 319 -33.72 11.47 -25.73
N THR A 320 -34.54 12.30 -25.08
CA THR A 320 -36.01 12.11 -25.09
C THR A 320 -36.80 13.14 -25.91
N THR A 321 -36.14 14.08 -26.59
CA THR A 321 -36.84 15.14 -27.34
C THR A 321 -37.17 14.77 -28.79
N GLU A 322 -36.63 13.69 -29.35
CA GLU A 322 -36.79 13.37 -30.79
C GLU A 322 -37.96 12.42 -31.15
N ARG A 323 -38.70 11.90 -30.17
CA ARG A 323 -39.80 10.94 -30.44
C ARG A 323 -41.20 11.56 -30.55
N ARG A 324 -41.33 12.89 -30.62
CA ARG A 324 -42.65 13.55 -30.72
C ARG A 324 -43.02 14.14 -32.08
N GLU A 325 -42.15 14.14 -33.09
CA GLU A 325 -42.45 14.80 -34.38
C GLU A 325 -42.73 13.87 -35.57
N VAL A 326 -42.76 12.54 -35.40
CA VAL A 326 -43.10 11.60 -36.51
C VAL A 326 -44.53 11.04 -36.38
N ARG A 327 -45.38 11.70 -35.58
CA ARG A 327 -46.83 11.47 -35.56
C ARG A 327 -47.55 12.81 -35.55
N ALA A 328 -47.46 13.50 -36.68
CA ALA A 328 -48.40 14.53 -37.10
C ALA A 328 -48.70 14.28 -38.58
#